data_AF-A0A956RGZ6-F1
#
_entry.id   AF-A0A956RGZ6-F1
#
_cell.length_a   1.000
_cell.length_b   1.000
_cell.length_c   1.000
_cell.angle_alpha   90.00
_cell.angle_beta   90.00
_cell.angle_gamma   90.00
#
_symmetry.space_group_name_H-M   'P 1'
#
loop_
_entity.id
_entity.type
_entity.pdbx_description
1 polymer ?
#
loop_
_entity_poly.entity_id
_entity_poly.type
_entity_poly.pdbx_seq_one_letter_code
_entity_poly.pdbx_strand_id
1 'polypeptide(L)'
;GDGDGDGDGDGEGDGDGDGDGDGDGDADACAAPTEYIPCDDFADLGPNGEAIGNTLADKRMAALRAIGMNCPGATEEDGIFAYTSMAVDTMGAADGLSTTPNGNTAVNNNTWRIVTQFGTNGYYSPQPGKVQTNDDDENPVFEDVMLSNSFLLFSTGTLPSPNNQGMLSGLPGQSGNGNNNNYDGDNNYPGGISPNNGGNPPFENCDGQNDCSNTLAAQWAFDPDANDQIWLSFFIEVPDFTEGYSYDLAFFSSEWPQWLESFNDLFVGWQVAEEYTGNTSFVTVNGQAQPLTITALDSYFDPGDGFIYSDPELDGTGFDQVQGSDGAATQWLTAKAPVNPNEVVSVTLFLADMGDNAWASAVALDNFRWDCKGCVPSEVMECGVQGPM
;
A
#
# COMPACT_ATOMS: atom_id res chain seq x y z
N GLY A 1 1.35 -24.04 87.56
CA GLY A 1 1.10 -25.38 88.11
C GLY A 1 1.44 -26.28 86.97
N ASP A 2 2.74 -26.51 86.87
CA ASP A 2 3.44 -26.76 85.61
C ASP A 2 3.57 -28.27 85.38
N GLY A 3 3.84 -28.63 84.11
CA GLY A 3 4.50 -29.87 83.73
C GLY A 3 3.58 -30.99 83.24
N ASP A 4 3.67 -31.31 81.95
CA ASP A 4 4.43 -32.49 81.46
C ASP A 4 3.90 -32.93 80.08
N GLY A 5 4.80 -33.27 79.16
CA GLY A 5 4.44 -34.03 77.95
C GLY A 5 5.37 -33.81 76.76
N ASP A 6 6.43 -34.59 76.70
CA ASP A 6 7.47 -34.68 75.67
C ASP A 6 6.95 -35.10 74.28
N GLY A 7 7.71 -34.78 73.23
CA GLY A 7 7.48 -35.28 71.88
C GLY A 7 8.58 -34.88 70.90
N ASP A 8 9.70 -35.60 70.95
CA ASP A 8 10.78 -35.57 69.96
C ASP A 8 10.30 -36.04 68.58
N GLY A 9 10.88 -35.48 67.51
CA GLY A 9 10.56 -35.88 66.14
C GLY A 9 11.48 -35.21 65.13
N ASP A 10 12.74 -35.70 65.09
CA ASP A 10 13.70 -35.41 64.05
C ASP A 10 13.19 -35.88 62.68
N GLY A 11 13.40 -35.06 61.65
CA GLY A 11 13.06 -35.37 60.27
C GLY A 11 13.85 -34.49 59.33
N GLU A 12 15.14 -34.81 59.17
CA GLU A 12 15.92 -34.39 58.01
C GLU A 12 15.24 -34.96 56.74
N GLY A 13 15.03 -34.07 55.78
CA GLY A 13 14.38 -34.36 54.50
C GLY A 13 15.14 -33.63 53.40
N ASP A 14 16.30 -34.17 53.10
CA ASP A 14 17.09 -34.01 51.90
C ASP A 14 16.29 -34.49 50.67
N GLY A 15 16.16 -33.60 49.70
CA GLY A 15 15.37 -33.80 48.49
C GLY A 15 15.81 -32.84 47.40
N ASP A 16 17.03 -33.04 46.91
CA ASP A 16 17.42 -32.57 45.58
C ASP A 16 16.52 -33.27 44.55
N GLY A 17 15.82 -32.47 43.74
CA GLY A 17 14.87 -32.93 42.73
C GLY A 17 14.86 -31.97 41.56
N ASP A 18 15.77 -32.23 40.63
CA ASP A 18 15.82 -31.66 39.27
C ASP A 18 14.62 -32.12 38.43
N GLY A 19 14.17 -31.27 37.48
CA GLY A 19 13.25 -31.61 36.38
C GLY A 19 11.77 -31.43 36.73
N ASP A 20 10.88 -30.86 35.91
CA ASP A 20 10.79 -30.65 34.46
C ASP A 20 9.87 -29.40 34.28
N GLY A 21 10.06 -28.46 33.35
CA GLY A 21 9.82 -28.71 31.93
C GLY A 21 8.38 -28.43 31.49
N ASP A 22 7.78 -27.29 31.86
CA ASP A 22 6.60 -26.72 31.19
C ASP A 22 6.98 -25.25 30.85
N GLY A 23 7.25 -24.83 29.62
CA GLY A 23 6.80 -25.39 28.36
C GLY A 23 5.43 -24.85 27.95
N ASP A 24 5.03 -23.67 28.43
CA ASP A 24 4.11 -22.79 27.69
C ASP A 24 4.93 -22.01 26.66
N GLY A 25 5.34 -22.73 25.62
CA GLY A 25 5.76 -22.16 24.34
C GLY A 25 4.59 -21.50 23.62
N ASP A 26 3.90 -20.62 24.32
CA ASP A 26 3.06 -19.57 23.75
C ASP A 26 4.04 -18.40 23.55
N ALA A 27 4.98 -18.59 22.61
CA ALA A 27 5.66 -17.45 22.06
C ALA A 27 4.55 -16.59 21.46
N ASP A 28 4.28 -15.45 22.10
CA ASP A 28 3.56 -14.32 21.53
C ASP A 28 4.31 -13.94 20.24
N ALA A 29 4.05 -14.67 19.16
CA ALA A 29 4.86 -14.68 17.95
C ALA A 29 4.54 -13.50 17.02
N CYS A 30 4.04 -12.39 17.57
CA CYS A 30 3.73 -11.17 16.81
C CYS A 30 3.98 -9.90 17.65
N ALA A 31 4.96 -9.91 18.57
CA ALA A 31 5.38 -8.69 19.24
C ALA A 31 6.51 -8.04 18.43
N ALA A 32 6.21 -6.87 17.84
CA ALA A 32 7.23 -6.00 17.27
C ALA A 32 8.37 -5.79 18.30
N PRO A 33 9.64 -5.70 17.87
CA PRO A 33 10.77 -5.60 18.77
C PRO A 33 10.61 -4.39 19.70
N THR A 34 10.93 -4.59 20.98
CA THR A 34 10.84 -3.54 22.00
C THR A 34 11.82 -2.39 21.80
N GLU A 35 12.74 -2.51 20.85
CA GLU A 35 13.84 -1.60 20.58
C GLU A 35 13.87 -1.29 19.08
N TYR A 36 13.89 0.01 18.74
CA TYR A 36 13.91 0.52 17.38
C TYR A 36 15.31 0.34 16.78
N ILE A 37 15.42 -0.29 15.61
CA ILE A 37 16.66 -0.40 14.84
C ILE A 37 16.49 0.43 13.56
N PRO A 38 17.30 1.48 13.33
CA PRO A 38 17.25 2.25 12.10
C PRO A 38 17.72 1.41 10.90
N CYS A 39 16.92 1.38 9.83
CA CYS A 39 17.27 0.65 8.60
C CYS A 39 18.16 1.46 7.62
N ASP A 40 18.70 2.61 8.05
CA ASP A 40 19.13 3.66 7.12
C ASP A 40 20.61 4.10 7.24
N ASP A 41 21.52 3.28 7.79
CA ASP A 41 22.95 3.66 7.77
C ASP A 41 23.63 3.27 6.44
N PHE A 42 23.38 4.03 5.35
CA PHE A 42 24.28 4.06 4.18
C PHE A 42 24.30 5.40 3.44
N ALA A 43 25.51 5.94 3.26
CA ALA A 43 25.81 7.22 2.64
C ALA A 43 25.92 7.18 1.09
N ASP A 44 25.28 8.17 0.45
CA ASP A 44 25.55 8.89 -0.82
C ASP A 44 25.93 8.14 -2.12
N LEU A 45 25.21 8.43 -3.23
CA LEU A 45 25.75 8.86 -4.55
C LEU A 45 24.64 9.29 -5.56
N GLY A 46 24.78 10.47 -6.16
CA GLY A 46 24.42 10.78 -7.57
C GLY A 46 25.69 10.85 -8.44
N PRO A 47 25.79 11.48 -9.64
CA PRO A 47 24.80 12.01 -10.60
C PRO A 47 25.29 11.90 -12.09
N ASN A 48 25.33 10.72 -12.73
CA ASN A 48 25.93 10.57 -14.09
C ASN A 48 24.99 10.04 -15.18
N GLY A 49 24.01 10.85 -15.58
CA GLY A 49 22.99 10.52 -16.57
C GLY A 49 23.44 9.93 -17.91
N GLU A 50 22.81 8.81 -18.28
CA GLU A 50 22.55 8.41 -19.66
C GLU A 50 21.10 7.93 -19.83
N ALA A 51 20.61 8.05 -21.07
CA ALA A 51 19.20 7.96 -21.46
C ALA A 51 18.59 6.58 -21.19
N ILE A 52 17.47 6.57 -20.46
CA ILE A 52 16.52 5.45 -20.48
C ILE A 52 16.03 5.34 -21.92
N GLY A 53 16.37 4.24 -22.58
CA GLY A 53 15.97 3.98 -23.95
C GLY A 53 14.45 3.89 -24.08
N ASN A 54 13.97 3.76 -25.32
CA ASN A 54 12.56 3.49 -25.57
C ASN A 54 12.25 1.98 -25.44
N THR A 55 13.03 1.25 -24.63
CA THR A 55 12.82 -0.18 -24.44
C THR A 55 11.82 -0.43 -23.32
N LEU A 56 11.41 -1.67 -23.25
CA LEU A 56 10.41 -2.17 -22.33
C LEU A 56 10.92 -2.33 -20.91
N ALA A 57 12.20 -2.64 -20.77
CA ALA A 57 12.92 -2.60 -19.51
C ALA A 57 12.93 -1.17 -18.94
N ASP A 58 13.03 -0.16 -19.80
CA ASP A 58 13.07 1.24 -19.39
C ASP A 58 11.73 1.69 -18.78
N LYS A 59 10.60 1.25 -19.35
CA LYS A 59 9.25 1.54 -18.82
C LYS A 59 8.97 0.86 -17.48
N ARG A 60 9.49 -0.35 -17.29
CA ARG A 60 9.39 -1.11 -16.02
C ARG A 60 10.12 -0.41 -14.88
N MET A 61 11.37 -0.07 -15.14
CA MET A 61 12.20 0.66 -14.18
C MET A 61 11.63 2.04 -13.87
N ALA A 62 10.96 2.68 -14.83
CA ALA A 62 10.30 3.96 -14.59
C ALA A 62 9.11 3.82 -13.61
N ALA A 63 8.28 2.77 -13.72
CA ALA A 63 7.16 2.57 -12.80
C ALA A 63 7.63 2.29 -11.36
N LEU A 64 8.69 1.50 -11.20
CA LEU A 64 9.29 1.21 -9.89
C LEU A 64 9.95 2.45 -9.27
N ARG A 65 10.70 3.22 -10.07
CA ARG A 65 11.22 4.53 -9.64
C ARG A 65 10.11 5.49 -9.25
N ALA A 66 8.96 5.40 -9.94
CA ALA A 66 7.81 6.26 -9.67
C ALA A 66 7.11 5.90 -8.35
N ILE A 67 7.14 4.63 -7.92
CA ILE A 67 6.70 4.27 -6.55
C ILE A 67 7.84 4.42 -5.53
N GLY A 68 8.94 5.12 -5.84
CA GLY A 68 10.06 5.27 -4.91
C GLY A 68 10.90 3.99 -4.69
N MET A 69 10.64 2.90 -5.41
CA MET A 69 11.51 1.72 -5.44
C MET A 69 12.76 2.01 -6.29
N ASN A 70 13.67 2.82 -5.74
CA ASN A 70 14.98 3.04 -6.33
C ASN A 70 15.93 1.97 -5.76
N CYS A 71 16.19 0.90 -6.51
CA CYS A 71 17.33 0.04 -6.22
C CYS A 71 18.58 0.73 -6.78
N PRO A 72 19.44 1.41 -5.99
CA PRO A 72 20.74 1.80 -6.50
C PRO A 72 21.47 0.52 -6.89
N GLY A 73 21.70 0.36 -8.20
CA GLY A 73 22.55 -0.70 -8.69
C GLY A 73 23.94 -0.53 -8.08
N ALA A 74 24.44 -1.58 -7.44
CA ALA A 74 25.82 -1.67 -7.03
C ALA A 74 26.72 -1.48 -8.25
N THR A 75 27.58 -0.47 -8.23
CA THR A 75 28.84 -0.56 -8.98
C THR A 75 29.89 -1.11 -8.03
N GLU A 76 30.50 -2.22 -8.45
CA GLU A 76 31.56 -2.94 -7.77
C GLU A 76 32.73 -2.02 -7.37
N GLU A 77 32.80 -1.66 -6.09
CA GLU A 77 34.01 -1.66 -5.27
C GLU A 77 33.55 -1.41 -3.82
N ASP A 78 33.98 -2.28 -2.90
CA ASP A 78 33.63 -2.31 -1.47
C ASP A 78 32.27 -2.94 -1.06
N GLY A 79 32.15 -4.24 -1.32
CA GLY A 79 31.97 -5.19 -0.22
C GLY A 79 30.69 -5.20 0.62
N ILE A 80 29.54 -4.72 0.11
CA ILE A 80 28.22 -4.96 0.73
C ILE A 80 27.37 -5.81 -0.21
N PHE A 81 27.07 -7.02 0.25
CA PHE A 81 26.12 -7.93 -0.40
C PHE A 81 24.69 -7.48 -0.09
N ALA A 82 24.11 -6.62 -0.92
CA ALA A 82 22.67 -6.64 -1.14
C ALA A 82 22.40 -7.66 -2.25
N TYR A 83 22.07 -8.91 -1.88
CA TYR A 83 21.36 -9.83 -2.77
C TYR A 83 20.06 -9.11 -3.18
N THR A 84 19.82 -8.68 -4.42
CA THR A 84 19.76 -9.27 -5.77
C THR A 84 18.32 -9.15 -6.28
N SER A 85 18.15 -8.23 -7.22
CA SER A 85 17.26 -8.36 -8.39
C SER A 85 15.77 -8.60 -8.12
N MET A 86 14.95 -7.56 -8.34
CA MET A 86 13.64 -7.79 -8.94
C MET A 86 13.85 -8.45 -10.32
N ALA A 87 13.77 -9.77 -10.35
CA ALA A 87 13.61 -10.54 -11.58
C ALA A 87 12.18 -10.33 -12.09
N VAL A 88 11.93 -9.20 -12.77
CA VAL A 88 10.71 -9.03 -13.56
C VAL A 88 10.91 -9.75 -14.90
N ASP A 89 10.92 -11.07 -14.88
CA ASP A 89 10.96 -11.84 -16.13
C ASP A 89 9.64 -11.58 -16.90
N THR A 90 9.78 -11.17 -18.16
CA THR A 90 8.72 -10.92 -19.16
C THR A 90 7.66 -9.82 -18.92
N MET A 91 7.80 -8.69 -19.60
CA MET A 91 6.71 -7.79 -19.99
C MET A 91 7.07 -7.49 -21.42
N GLY A 92 6.10 -7.59 -22.32
CA GLY A 92 6.14 -7.33 -23.76
C GLY A 92 5.70 -5.90 -24.04
N ALA A 93 6.35 -5.15 -24.95
CA ALA A 93 6.00 -3.76 -25.26
C ALA A 93 4.74 -3.64 -26.14
N ALA A 94 4.04 -4.75 -26.33
CA ALA A 94 2.74 -4.83 -26.98
C ALA A 94 1.58 -4.95 -25.98
N ASP A 95 1.89 -5.02 -24.68
CA ASP A 95 1.00 -5.47 -23.62
C ASP A 95 1.08 -4.45 -22.48
N GLY A 96 -0.07 -4.05 -21.93
CA GLY A 96 -0.13 -3.15 -20.78
C GLY A 96 0.54 -3.72 -19.53
N LEU A 97 0.38 -3.00 -18.43
CA LEU A 97 0.73 -3.45 -17.09
C LEU A 97 0.20 -4.88 -16.87
N SER A 98 1.10 -5.87 -16.88
CA SER A 98 0.78 -7.28 -16.65
C SER A 98 1.88 -7.93 -15.85
N THR A 99 1.45 -8.65 -14.83
CA THR A 99 2.26 -9.54 -14.03
C THR A 99 1.51 -10.84 -13.82
N THR A 100 2.21 -11.91 -14.23
CA THR A 100 1.91 -13.37 -14.14
C THR A 100 1.16 -14.04 -15.32
N PRO A 101 1.36 -15.36 -15.54
CA PRO A 101 1.14 -16.08 -16.81
C PRO A 101 -0.31 -16.20 -17.32
N ASN A 102 -1.29 -15.56 -16.67
CA ASN A 102 -2.71 -15.69 -17.01
C ASN A 102 -3.32 -14.48 -17.74
N GLY A 103 -2.50 -13.52 -18.17
CA GLY A 103 -2.79 -12.80 -19.42
C GLY A 103 -3.91 -11.76 -19.41
N ASN A 104 -4.12 -11.00 -18.33
CA ASN A 104 -4.82 -9.72 -18.46
C ASN A 104 -3.85 -8.58 -18.18
N THR A 105 -3.60 -7.80 -19.22
CA THR A 105 -2.94 -6.49 -19.16
C THR A 105 -4.02 -5.42 -19.05
N ALA A 106 -3.71 -4.22 -18.55
CA ALA A 106 -4.49 -3.05 -18.96
C ALA A 106 -4.52 -3.01 -20.50
N VAL A 107 -5.67 -3.26 -21.10
CA VAL A 107 -5.84 -3.30 -22.56
C VAL A 107 -5.62 -1.89 -23.13
N ASN A 108 -5.96 -0.87 -22.36
CA ASN A 108 -5.77 0.52 -22.72
C ASN A 108 -4.58 1.16 -21.99
N ASN A 109 -3.53 1.44 -22.75
CA ASN A 109 -2.33 2.11 -22.23
C ASN A 109 -2.55 3.58 -21.81
N ASN A 110 -3.76 4.12 -21.93
CA ASN A 110 -4.09 5.46 -21.47
C ASN A 110 -4.69 5.49 -20.07
N THR A 111 -4.83 4.37 -19.37
CA THR A 111 -5.44 4.32 -18.03
C THR A 111 -4.42 4.45 -16.90
N TRP A 112 -3.14 4.66 -17.24
CA TRP A 112 -2.09 4.93 -16.27
C TRP A 112 -1.04 5.90 -16.80
N ARG A 113 -0.37 6.63 -15.89
CA ARG A 113 0.74 7.53 -16.23
C ARG A 113 1.80 7.53 -15.14
N ILE A 114 3.04 7.80 -15.55
CA ILE A 114 4.09 8.26 -14.64
C ILE A 114 4.19 9.77 -14.84
N VAL A 115 4.00 10.52 -13.77
CA VAL A 115 3.88 11.99 -13.82
C VAL A 115 4.75 12.63 -12.75
N THR A 116 5.20 13.85 -13.03
CA THR A 116 5.93 14.69 -12.06
C THR A 116 4.97 15.62 -11.31
N GLN A 117 3.73 15.73 -11.78
CA GLN A 117 2.66 16.52 -11.18
C GLN A 117 1.31 16.10 -11.75
N PHE A 118 0.27 16.10 -10.92
CA PHE A 118 -1.13 15.99 -11.33
C PHE A 118 -1.91 17.24 -10.90
N GLY A 119 -2.66 17.84 -11.84
CA GLY A 119 -3.31 19.14 -11.63
C GLY A 119 -2.37 20.33 -11.88
N THR A 120 -2.88 21.57 -11.77
CA THR A 120 -2.13 22.79 -12.12
C THR A 120 -1.37 23.40 -10.95
N ASN A 121 -1.83 23.18 -9.70
CA ASN A 121 -1.33 23.90 -8.54
C ASN A 121 -0.18 23.19 -7.81
N GLY A 122 0.20 21.97 -8.23
CA GLY A 122 1.40 21.29 -7.74
C GLY A 122 1.25 20.52 -6.44
N TYR A 123 0.06 20.50 -5.83
CA TYR A 123 -0.20 19.76 -4.60
C TYR A 123 0.10 18.26 -4.77
N TYR A 124 -0.47 17.63 -5.80
CA TYR A 124 -0.13 16.26 -6.18
C TYR A 124 1.16 16.24 -6.99
N SER A 125 2.27 16.29 -6.26
CA SER A 125 3.63 16.11 -6.74
C SER A 125 4.30 14.99 -5.94
N PRO A 126 5.45 14.47 -6.37
CA PRO A 126 6.10 13.37 -5.67
C PRO A 126 6.34 13.70 -4.19
N GLN A 127 6.10 12.74 -3.30
CA GLN A 127 6.19 12.94 -1.87
C GLN A 127 7.60 12.67 -1.35
N PRO A 128 8.13 13.51 -0.44
CA PRO A 128 9.37 13.19 0.23
C PRO A 128 9.18 12.00 1.18
N GLY A 129 10.18 11.13 1.23
CA GLY A 129 10.35 10.19 2.34
C GLY A 129 10.92 10.91 3.56
N LYS A 130 10.67 10.39 4.76
CA LYS A 130 11.36 10.79 5.98
C LYS A 130 12.60 9.91 6.15
N VAL A 131 13.77 10.52 6.19
CA VAL A 131 15.05 9.83 6.42
C VAL A 131 15.63 10.33 7.74
N GLN A 132 16.04 9.41 8.61
CA GLN A 132 16.74 9.78 9.84
C GLN A 132 18.14 10.31 9.48
N THR A 133 18.49 11.51 9.95
CA THR A 133 19.76 12.17 9.59
C THR A 133 20.78 12.20 10.72
N ASN A 134 20.46 11.60 11.87
CA ASN A 134 21.35 11.46 13.01
C ASN A 134 21.33 10.03 13.57
N ASP A 135 22.47 9.58 14.10
CA ASP A 135 22.61 8.23 14.69
C ASP A 135 22.07 8.16 16.14
N ASP A 136 21.08 9.00 16.50
CA ASP A 136 20.52 9.06 17.86
C ASP A 136 19.12 8.44 17.89
N ASP A 137 19.05 7.18 18.30
CA ASP A 137 17.81 6.41 18.36
C ASP A 137 16.87 6.85 19.50
N GLU A 138 17.40 7.51 20.53
CA GLU A 138 16.58 8.07 21.62
C GLU A 138 15.96 9.41 21.21
N ASN A 139 16.59 10.13 20.29
CA ASN A 139 16.12 11.41 19.77
C ASN A 139 16.38 11.54 18.26
N PRO A 140 15.66 10.77 17.43
CA PRO A 140 15.86 10.77 16.00
C PRO A 140 15.39 12.09 15.37
N VAL A 141 16.19 12.58 14.43
CA VAL A 141 15.92 13.75 13.60
C VAL A 141 15.65 13.24 12.20
N PHE A 142 14.45 13.52 11.70
CA PHE A 142 14.04 13.14 10.35
C PHE A 142 14.03 14.35 9.42
N GLU A 143 14.63 14.20 8.25
CA GLU A 143 14.54 15.18 7.16
C GLU A 143 13.72 14.64 5.99
N ASP A 144 13.08 15.56 5.27
CA ASP A 144 12.36 15.26 4.04
C ASP A 144 13.35 15.07 2.88
N VAL A 145 13.40 13.86 2.34
CA VAL A 145 14.25 13.50 1.20
C VAL A 145 13.40 13.03 0.04
N MET A 146 13.59 13.63 -1.13
CA MET A 146 12.92 13.20 -2.35
C MET A 146 13.54 11.90 -2.87
N LEU A 147 12.84 10.78 -2.69
CA LEU A 147 13.27 9.46 -3.15
C LEU A 147 12.89 9.19 -4.61
N SER A 148 11.84 9.86 -5.09
CA SER A 148 11.37 9.84 -6.48
C SER A 148 11.27 11.26 -7.04
N ASN A 149 11.30 11.38 -8.37
CA ASN A 149 11.02 12.63 -9.09
C ASN A 149 9.70 12.55 -9.87
N SER A 150 8.96 11.47 -9.70
CA SER A 150 7.71 11.16 -10.38
C SER A 150 6.92 10.18 -9.54
N PHE A 151 5.60 10.15 -9.70
CA PHE A 151 4.70 9.18 -9.08
C PHE A 151 3.86 8.45 -10.13
N LEU A 152 3.26 7.33 -9.74
CA LEU A 152 2.38 6.53 -10.59
C LEU A 152 0.93 6.97 -10.41
N LEU A 153 0.20 7.12 -11.52
CA LEU A 153 -1.22 7.47 -11.52
C LEU A 153 -1.99 6.38 -12.25
N PHE A 154 -2.95 5.74 -11.59
CA PHE A 154 -3.97 4.87 -12.18
C PHE A 154 -5.27 5.63 -12.37
N SER A 155 -6.05 5.25 -13.38
CA SER A 155 -7.41 5.74 -13.57
C SER A 155 -8.29 4.67 -14.20
N THR A 156 -9.55 4.63 -13.78
CA THR A 156 -10.60 3.88 -14.49
C THR A 156 -11.09 4.63 -15.73
N GLY A 157 -10.69 5.90 -15.90
CA GLY A 157 -10.87 6.69 -17.10
C GLY A 157 -9.62 6.70 -18.00
N THR A 158 -9.56 7.66 -18.93
CA THR A 158 -8.39 7.84 -19.78
C THR A 158 -7.62 9.11 -19.46
N LEU A 159 -6.30 8.96 -19.41
CA LEU A 159 -5.32 10.00 -19.14
C LEU A 159 -4.58 10.33 -20.45
N PRO A 160 -4.44 11.59 -20.87
CA PRO A 160 -3.59 11.95 -22.01
C PRO A 160 -2.11 11.80 -21.65
N SER A 161 -1.23 11.89 -22.65
CA SER A 161 0.22 11.92 -22.37
C SER A 161 0.60 13.17 -21.56
N PRO A 162 1.53 13.07 -20.59
CA PRO A 162 2.02 14.23 -19.86
C PRO A 162 2.73 15.21 -20.81
N ASN A 163 2.84 16.47 -20.40
CA ASN A 163 3.60 17.46 -21.15
C ASN A 163 5.12 17.18 -21.09
N ASN A 164 5.93 18.02 -21.73
CA ASN A 164 7.39 17.86 -21.77
C ASN A 164 8.09 18.08 -20.41
N GLN A 165 7.39 18.53 -19.37
CA GLN A 165 7.87 18.53 -17.98
C GLN A 165 7.41 17.30 -17.19
N GLY A 166 6.70 16.36 -17.81
CA GLY A 166 6.12 15.19 -17.13
C GLY A 166 4.84 15.50 -16.35
N MET A 167 4.28 16.70 -16.49
CA MET A 167 3.08 17.10 -15.76
C MET A 167 1.81 16.70 -16.51
N LEU A 168 0.80 16.25 -15.78
CA LEU A 168 -0.53 15.98 -16.29
C LEU A 168 -1.52 16.98 -15.70
N SER A 169 -2.02 17.90 -16.53
CA SER A 169 -2.90 18.97 -16.08
C SER A 169 -3.79 19.50 -17.19
N GLY A 170 -4.82 20.27 -16.82
CA GLY A 170 -5.83 20.78 -17.75
C GLY A 170 -6.65 19.65 -18.37
N LEU A 171 -6.88 18.58 -17.61
CA LEU A 171 -7.68 17.46 -18.09
C LEU A 171 -9.15 17.89 -18.27
N PRO A 172 -9.85 17.34 -19.27
CA PRO A 172 -11.30 17.44 -19.28
C PRO A 172 -11.87 16.75 -18.03
N GLY A 173 -13.08 17.16 -17.64
CA GLY A 173 -13.80 16.52 -16.55
C GLY A 173 -13.84 14.99 -16.73
N GLN A 174 -13.52 14.25 -15.67
CA GLN A 174 -13.47 12.79 -15.67
C GLN A 174 -14.86 12.13 -15.59
N SER A 175 -15.86 12.77 -16.20
CA SER A 175 -17.21 12.21 -16.42
C SER A 175 -17.37 11.78 -17.88
N GLY A 176 -18.23 10.78 -18.09
CA GLY A 176 -18.50 10.22 -19.41
C GLY A 176 -17.30 9.51 -20.02
N ASN A 177 -16.42 8.95 -19.20
CA ASN A 177 -15.25 8.20 -19.67
C ASN A 177 -15.68 6.92 -20.41
N GLY A 178 -16.76 6.27 -19.96
CA GLY A 178 -17.30 5.06 -20.56
C GLY A 178 -16.28 3.91 -20.52
N ASN A 179 -16.66 2.79 -21.14
CA ASN A 179 -15.77 1.64 -21.26
C ASN A 179 -14.44 2.02 -21.93
N ASN A 180 -13.35 1.89 -21.18
CA ASN A 180 -12.01 2.22 -21.65
C ASN A 180 -11.32 1.03 -22.36
N ASN A 181 -12.00 -0.10 -22.50
CA ASN A 181 -11.60 -1.42 -23.01
C ASN A 181 -10.72 -2.26 -22.08
N ASN A 182 -10.43 -1.80 -20.87
CA ASN A 182 -9.89 -2.66 -19.84
C ASN A 182 -10.91 -3.74 -19.47
N TYR A 183 -10.46 -4.67 -18.63
CA TYR A 183 -11.27 -5.82 -18.29
C TYR A 183 -12.49 -5.38 -17.47
N ASP A 184 -13.67 -5.85 -17.89
CA ASP A 184 -14.92 -5.71 -17.16
C ASP A 184 -15.37 -7.10 -16.68
N GLY A 185 -15.96 -7.15 -15.49
CA GLY A 185 -16.89 -8.21 -15.12
C GLY A 185 -16.61 -8.94 -13.83
N ASP A 186 -17.66 -9.63 -13.41
CA ASP A 186 -17.83 -10.21 -12.08
C ASP A 186 -16.88 -11.39 -11.87
N ASN A 187 -16.28 -11.46 -10.68
CA ASN A 187 -15.51 -12.60 -10.18
C ASN A 187 -14.17 -12.91 -10.86
N ASN A 188 -13.63 -12.01 -11.69
CA ASN A 188 -12.24 -12.13 -12.16
C ASN A 188 -11.36 -11.10 -11.44
N TYR A 189 -10.87 -11.47 -10.26
CA TYR A 189 -10.04 -10.59 -9.45
C TYR A 189 -8.56 -10.78 -9.81
N PRO A 190 -7.85 -9.70 -10.19
CA PRO A 190 -6.47 -9.80 -10.59
C PRO A 190 -5.53 -10.08 -9.42
N GLY A 191 -4.30 -10.49 -9.72
CA GLY A 191 -3.20 -10.52 -8.74
C GLY A 191 -3.40 -11.45 -7.54
N GLY A 192 -4.26 -12.46 -7.66
CA GLY A 192 -4.54 -13.42 -6.59
C GLY A 192 -5.48 -12.91 -5.50
N ILE A 193 -6.16 -11.78 -5.73
CA ILE A 193 -7.16 -11.24 -4.80
C ILE A 193 -8.26 -12.29 -4.56
N SER A 194 -8.50 -12.60 -3.28
CA SER A 194 -9.61 -13.44 -2.84
C SER A 194 -10.46 -12.66 -1.84
N PRO A 195 -11.63 -12.13 -2.24
CA PRO A 195 -12.44 -11.28 -1.37
C PRO A 195 -13.17 -12.06 -0.28
N ASN A 196 -13.05 -13.39 -0.22
CA ASN A 196 -13.63 -14.17 0.88
C ASN A 196 -12.96 -13.79 2.19
N ASN A 197 -13.68 -13.95 3.31
CA ASN A 197 -13.11 -13.74 4.64
C ASN A 197 -12.04 -14.79 4.94
N GLY A 198 -10.85 -14.34 5.31
CA GLY A 198 -9.68 -15.18 5.57
C GLY A 198 -9.15 -15.15 6.99
N GLY A 199 -9.81 -14.45 7.90
CA GLY A 199 -9.39 -14.39 9.29
C GLY A 199 -10.45 -13.74 10.18
N ASN A 200 -10.03 -13.35 11.37
CA ASN A 200 -10.72 -12.38 12.21
C ASN A 200 -10.01 -11.04 12.03
N PRO A 201 -10.73 -9.95 11.71
CA PRO A 201 -10.08 -8.69 11.49
C PRO A 201 -9.48 -8.19 12.81
N PRO A 202 -8.41 -7.40 12.71
CA PRO A 202 -7.74 -7.03 11.45
C PRO A 202 -6.63 -8.02 11.02
N PHE A 203 -5.99 -8.76 11.93
CA PHE A 203 -4.83 -9.63 11.68
C PHE A 203 -4.83 -10.90 12.55
N GLU A 204 -6.01 -11.43 12.87
CA GLU A 204 -6.12 -12.58 13.76
C GLU A 204 -6.48 -13.86 13.00
N ASN A 205 -5.77 -14.96 13.27
CA ASN A 205 -6.08 -16.29 12.71
C ASN A 205 -6.19 -16.29 11.16
N CYS A 206 -5.30 -15.56 10.49
CA CYS A 206 -5.24 -15.53 9.03
C CYS A 206 -5.03 -16.94 8.44
N ASP A 207 -5.76 -17.27 7.38
CA ASP A 207 -5.69 -18.57 6.70
C ASP A 207 -4.64 -18.64 5.58
N GLY A 208 -3.96 -17.52 5.33
CA GLY A 208 -2.92 -17.36 4.30
C GLY A 208 -3.43 -17.44 2.86
N GLN A 209 -4.74 -17.33 2.63
CA GLN A 209 -5.35 -17.51 1.30
C GLN A 209 -6.41 -16.46 0.95
N ASN A 210 -7.25 -16.12 1.91
CA ASN A 210 -8.39 -15.24 1.75
C ASN A 210 -8.11 -13.89 2.44
N ASP A 211 -8.99 -12.92 2.29
CA ASP A 211 -8.81 -11.58 2.84
C ASP A 211 -8.82 -11.61 4.38
N CYS A 212 -7.66 -11.59 5.02
CA CYS A 212 -7.59 -11.61 6.48
C CYS A 212 -8.19 -10.34 7.13
N SER A 213 -8.21 -9.20 6.42
CA SER A 213 -8.88 -7.98 6.92
C SER A 213 -10.41 -8.09 6.96
N ASN A 214 -11.00 -9.06 6.26
CA ASN A 214 -12.43 -9.19 5.96
C ASN A 214 -13.09 -7.87 5.48
N THR A 215 -12.36 -7.05 4.74
CA THR A 215 -12.88 -5.78 4.22
C THR A 215 -13.57 -5.96 2.87
N LEU A 216 -13.18 -6.97 2.09
CA LEU A 216 -13.62 -7.09 0.69
C LEU A 216 -14.94 -7.85 0.53
N ALA A 217 -15.24 -8.86 1.35
CA ALA A 217 -16.40 -9.75 1.12
C ALA A 217 -17.74 -9.00 1.04
N ALA A 218 -17.97 -8.04 1.93
CA ALA A 218 -19.19 -7.26 1.97
C ALA A 218 -19.30 -6.30 0.78
N GLN A 219 -18.19 -5.67 0.39
CA GLN A 219 -18.12 -4.77 -0.76
C GLN A 219 -18.47 -5.51 -2.05
N TRP A 220 -17.85 -6.66 -2.30
CA TRP A 220 -18.15 -7.45 -3.52
C TRP A 220 -19.52 -8.12 -3.52
N ALA A 221 -20.10 -8.37 -2.34
CA ALA A 221 -21.47 -8.85 -2.25
C ALA A 221 -22.49 -7.72 -2.52
N PHE A 222 -22.12 -6.47 -2.21
CA PHE A 222 -22.93 -5.29 -2.48
C PHE A 222 -22.86 -4.91 -3.96
N ASP A 223 -21.66 -4.86 -4.51
CA ASP A 223 -21.40 -4.50 -5.90
C ASP A 223 -20.31 -5.42 -6.49
N PRO A 224 -20.69 -6.49 -7.22
CA PRO A 224 -19.74 -7.43 -7.82
C PRO A 224 -19.18 -6.96 -9.17
N ASP A 225 -19.74 -5.88 -9.74
CA ASP A 225 -19.53 -5.48 -11.12
C ASP A 225 -18.30 -4.56 -11.21
N ALA A 226 -17.11 -5.16 -11.12
CA ALA A 226 -15.85 -4.43 -11.28
C ALA A 226 -15.54 -4.17 -12.77
N ASN A 227 -15.68 -2.92 -13.19
CA ASN A 227 -15.43 -2.43 -14.54
C ASN A 227 -14.10 -1.69 -14.66
N ASP A 228 -13.61 -1.56 -15.89
CA ASP A 228 -12.46 -0.73 -16.25
C ASP A 228 -11.19 -1.02 -15.41
N GLN A 229 -11.04 -2.30 -15.02
CA GLN A 229 -10.06 -2.76 -14.06
C GLN A 229 -8.61 -2.45 -14.47
N ILE A 230 -7.82 -1.94 -13.53
CA ILE A 230 -6.38 -1.74 -13.69
C ILE A 230 -5.63 -2.21 -12.46
N TRP A 231 -4.49 -2.88 -12.65
CA TRP A 231 -3.63 -3.29 -11.54
C TRP A 231 -2.17 -3.39 -11.91
N LEU A 232 -1.31 -3.19 -10.91
CA LEU A 232 0.11 -3.55 -10.92
C LEU A 232 0.34 -4.62 -9.86
N SER A 233 0.86 -5.80 -10.24
CA SER A 233 1.43 -6.73 -9.26
C SER A 233 2.94 -6.84 -9.38
N PHE A 234 3.64 -7.10 -8.29
CA PHE A 234 5.09 -7.29 -8.27
C PHE A 234 5.48 -8.13 -7.06
N PHE A 235 6.67 -8.73 -7.13
CA PHE A 235 7.29 -9.42 -6.01
C PHE A 235 8.37 -8.53 -5.41
N ILE A 236 8.46 -8.52 -4.09
CA ILE A 236 9.50 -7.84 -3.32
C ILE A 236 10.17 -8.85 -2.40
N GLU A 237 11.50 -8.80 -2.34
CA GLU A 237 12.29 -9.49 -1.31
C GLU A 237 12.41 -8.55 -0.12
N VAL A 238 11.95 -8.98 1.04
CA VAL A 238 11.94 -8.17 2.26
C VAL A 238 13.36 -8.14 2.82
N PRO A 239 13.97 -6.95 3.03
CA PRO A 239 15.28 -6.84 3.63
C PRO A 239 15.33 -7.48 5.01
N ASP A 240 16.53 -7.87 5.41
CA ASP A 240 16.78 -8.25 6.80
C ASP A 240 16.41 -7.07 7.73
N PHE A 241 15.95 -7.37 8.94
CA PHE A 241 15.52 -6.38 9.96
C PHE A 241 14.33 -5.47 9.58
N THR A 242 13.56 -5.80 8.55
CA THR A 242 12.36 -5.06 8.15
C THR A 242 11.10 -5.87 8.45
N GLU A 243 10.12 -5.26 9.12
CA GLU A 243 8.88 -5.93 9.56
C GLU A 243 7.61 -5.40 8.88
N GLY A 244 7.76 -4.47 7.94
CA GLY A 244 6.66 -3.94 7.14
C GLY A 244 7.12 -3.09 5.98
N TYR A 245 6.15 -2.60 5.22
CA TYR A 245 6.36 -1.56 4.23
C TYR A 245 5.21 -0.56 4.27
N SER A 246 5.44 0.59 3.66
CA SER A 246 4.43 1.59 3.45
C SER A 246 4.54 2.22 2.06
N TYR A 247 3.43 2.75 1.56
CA TYR A 247 3.38 3.55 0.34
C TYR A 247 2.34 4.65 0.51
N ASP A 248 2.54 5.74 -0.20
CA ASP A 248 1.64 6.88 -0.16
C ASP A 248 0.66 6.80 -1.33
N LEU A 249 -0.59 7.20 -1.08
CA LEU A 249 -1.65 7.21 -2.07
C LEU A 249 -2.55 8.43 -1.94
N ALA A 250 -3.12 8.88 -3.05
CA ALA A 250 -4.24 9.82 -3.04
C ALA A 250 -5.34 9.30 -3.97
N PHE A 251 -6.58 9.23 -3.47
CA PHE A 251 -7.75 8.75 -4.22
C PHE A 251 -8.52 9.95 -4.76
N PHE A 252 -8.93 9.88 -6.03
CA PHE A 252 -9.73 10.87 -6.72
C PHE A 252 -11.02 10.20 -7.19
N SER A 253 -12.16 10.81 -6.90
CA SER A 253 -13.47 10.34 -7.33
C SER A 253 -14.14 11.43 -8.13
N SER A 254 -14.67 11.09 -9.30
CA SER A 254 -15.57 12.00 -10.02
C SER A 254 -17.01 11.88 -9.52
N GLU A 255 -17.36 10.77 -8.88
CA GLU A 255 -18.72 10.41 -8.45
C GLU A 255 -19.16 11.04 -7.11
N TRP A 256 -18.19 11.39 -6.27
CA TRP A 256 -18.47 12.05 -5.00
C TRP A 256 -19.08 13.45 -5.25
N PRO A 257 -20.14 13.88 -4.53
CA PRO A 257 -20.79 13.20 -3.40
C PRO A 257 -22.09 12.43 -3.78
N GLN A 258 -22.45 12.35 -5.06
CA GLN A 258 -23.81 11.96 -5.44
C GLN A 258 -24.08 10.45 -5.36
N TRP A 259 -23.05 9.62 -5.57
CA TRP A 259 -23.26 8.19 -5.88
C TRP A 259 -22.79 7.19 -4.82
N LEU A 260 -22.52 7.65 -3.59
CA LEU A 260 -22.00 6.84 -2.47
C LEU A 260 -22.79 5.56 -2.13
N GLU A 261 -24.05 5.45 -2.55
CA GLU A 261 -24.91 4.29 -2.25
C GLU A 261 -25.22 3.44 -3.49
N SER A 262 -24.61 3.71 -4.64
CA SER A 262 -24.97 3.07 -5.92
C SER A 262 -23.78 2.67 -6.78
N PHE A 263 -22.67 3.41 -6.68
CA PHE A 263 -21.41 3.15 -7.37
C PHE A 263 -20.30 3.41 -6.36
N ASN A 264 -19.46 2.40 -6.13
CA ASN A 264 -18.54 2.44 -5.01
C ASN A 264 -17.14 2.03 -5.43
N ASP A 265 -16.56 2.82 -6.34
CA ASP A 265 -15.22 2.59 -6.90
C ASP A 265 -14.22 2.24 -5.83
N LEU A 266 -13.35 1.30 -6.16
CA LEU A 266 -12.58 0.55 -5.19
C LEU A 266 -11.10 0.55 -5.55
N PHE A 267 -10.28 0.87 -4.56
CA PHE A 267 -8.85 0.59 -4.57
C PHE A 267 -8.50 -0.51 -3.55
N VAL A 268 -7.63 -1.44 -3.97
CA VAL A 268 -7.10 -2.51 -3.12
C VAL A 268 -5.59 -2.61 -3.30
N GLY A 269 -4.86 -2.38 -2.23
CA GLY A 269 -3.53 -2.95 -2.02
C GLY A 269 -3.72 -4.34 -1.46
N TRP A 270 -3.36 -5.37 -2.20
CA TRP A 270 -3.45 -6.77 -1.79
C TRP A 270 -2.05 -7.31 -1.60
N GLN A 271 -1.81 -8.00 -0.50
CA GLN A 271 -0.56 -8.73 -0.30
C GLN A 271 -0.79 -10.23 -0.13
N VAL A 272 0.21 -11.00 -0.55
CA VAL A 272 0.40 -12.40 -0.18
C VAL A 272 1.78 -12.50 0.46
N ALA A 273 1.80 -12.61 1.78
CA ALA A 273 2.96 -12.82 2.63
C ALA A 273 2.72 -14.06 3.52
N GLU A 274 3.76 -14.55 4.21
CA GLU A 274 3.70 -15.72 5.08
C GLU A 274 2.69 -15.55 6.22
N GLU A 275 2.71 -14.40 6.90
CA GLU A 275 1.83 -14.13 8.05
C GLU A 275 0.50 -13.47 7.66
N TYR A 276 0.47 -12.75 6.54
CA TYR A 276 -0.72 -12.04 6.11
C TYR A 276 -0.95 -12.15 4.62
N THR A 277 -2.14 -12.66 4.28
CA THR A 277 -2.72 -12.53 2.95
C THR A 277 -4.00 -11.73 3.09
N GLY A 278 -4.16 -10.67 2.31
CA GLY A 278 -5.35 -9.80 2.41
C GLY A 278 -5.16 -8.38 1.90
N ASN A 279 -6.21 -7.58 2.09
CA ASN A 279 -6.19 -6.15 1.78
C ASN A 279 -5.34 -5.35 2.78
N THR A 280 -4.38 -4.56 2.31
CA THR A 280 -3.52 -3.67 3.09
C THR A 280 -3.93 -2.20 2.97
N SER A 281 -4.89 -1.87 2.08
CA SER A 281 -5.43 -0.53 1.94
C SER A 281 -6.88 -0.47 2.40
N PHE A 282 -7.06 -0.34 3.71
CA PHE A 282 -8.37 -0.15 4.34
C PHE A 282 -8.32 1.05 5.28
N VAL A 283 -9.47 1.68 5.50
CA VAL A 283 -9.68 2.75 6.47
C VAL A 283 -10.54 2.27 7.62
N THR A 284 -10.36 2.85 8.80
CA THR A 284 -11.20 2.54 9.96
C THR A 284 -12.33 3.56 10.07
N VAL A 285 -13.55 3.14 9.74
CA VAL A 285 -14.76 3.96 9.86
C VAL A 285 -15.61 3.43 11.02
N ASN A 286 -15.90 4.28 12.00
CA ASN A 286 -16.67 3.91 13.20
C ASN A 286 -16.11 2.68 13.94
N GLY A 287 -14.78 2.52 13.98
CA GLY A 287 -14.10 1.41 14.63
C GLY A 287 -14.19 0.09 13.87
N GLN A 288 -14.53 0.11 12.57
CA GLN A 288 -14.55 -1.05 11.70
C GLN A 288 -13.66 -0.78 10.48
N ALA A 289 -12.81 -1.75 10.11
CA ALA A 289 -12.06 -1.70 8.87
C ALA A 289 -13.03 -1.74 7.67
N GLN A 290 -12.82 -0.88 6.70
CA GLN A 290 -13.58 -0.78 5.45
C GLN A 290 -12.59 -0.66 4.29
N PRO A 291 -12.86 -1.29 3.14
CA PRO A 291 -11.96 -1.17 1.99
C PRO A 291 -11.93 0.27 1.48
N LEU A 292 -10.86 0.67 0.80
CA LEU A 292 -10.74 1.99 0.18
C LEU A 292 -11.74 2.14 -0.97
N THR A 293 -12.92 2.62 -0.62
CA THR A 293 -14.01 2.87 -1.54
C THR A 293 -14.48 4.32 -1.42
N ILE A 294 -15.17 4.85 -2.42
CA ILE A 294 -15.68 6.23 -2.37
C ILE A 294 -16.55 6.44 -1.13
N THR A 295 -17.43 5.49 -0.79
CA THR A 295 -18.28 5.57 0.41
C THR A 295 -17.46 5.56 1.71
N ALA A 296 -16.44 4.70 1.79
CA ALA A 296 -15.57 4.65 2.97
C ALA A 296 -14.69 5.91 3.11
N LEU A 297 -14.37 6.54 1.98
CA LEU A 297 -13.59 7.78 1.91
C LEU A 297 -14.42 9.06 2.02
N ASP A 298 -15.76 8.98 2.13
CA ASP A 298 -16.64 10.14 2.26
C ASP A 298 -16.15 11.14 3.33
N SER A 299 -15.85 10.63 4.54
CA SER A 299 -15.33 11.45 5.63
C SER A 299 -13.89 11.92 5.46
N TYR A 300 -13.14 11.36 4.50
CA TYR A 300 -11.80 11.82 4.13
C TYR A 300 -11.87 12.94 3.08
N PHE A 301 -12.97 13.06 2.34
CA PHE A 301 -13.25 14.18 1.45
C PHE A 301 -13.85 15.37 2.20
N ASP A 302 -15.00 15.18 2.87
CA ASP A 302 -15.73 16.21 3.65
C ASP A 302 -16.49 15.54 4.80
N PRO A 303 -16.38 15.99 6.06
CA PRO A 303 -15.64 17.16 6.56
C PRO A 303 -14.16 16.89 6.85
N GLY A 304 -13.58 15.85 6.24
CA GLY A 304 -12.14 15.61 6.29
C GLY A 304 -11.34 16.73 5.65
N ASP A 305 -10.01 16.59 5.70
CA ASP A 305 -9.11 17.59 5.11
C ASP A 305 -8.84 17.34 3.60
N GLY A 306 -9.70 16.57 2.93
CA GLY A 306 -9.63 16.37 1.48
C GLY A 306 -9.98 17.63 0.70
N PHE A 307 -10.06 17.48 -0.61
CA PHE A 307 -10.38 18.56 -1.54
C PHE A 307 -11.61 18.19 -2.33
N ILE A 308 -12.51 19.16 -2.49
CA ILE A 308 -13.81 18.94 -3.11
C ILE A 308 -14.12 20.03 -4.12
N TYR A 309 -14.98 19.70 -5.07
CA TYR A 309 -15.54 20.67 -6.01
C TYR A 309 -14.45 21.48 -6.74
N SER A 310 -14.40 22.80 -6.54
CA SER A 310 -13.44 23.70 -7.18
C SER A 310 -12.29 24.09 -6.26
N ASP A 311 -11.93 23.25 -5.28
CA ASP A 311 -10.76 23.50 -4.45
C ASP A 311 -9.50 23.58 -5.32
N PRO A 312 -8.58 24.52 -5.05
CA PRO A 312 -7.41 24.75 -5.90
C PRO A 312 -6.58 23.49 -6.14
N GLU A 313 -6.49 22.58 -5.19
CA GLU A 313 -5.71 21.35 -5.27
C GLU A 313 -6.24 20.40 -6.37
N LEU A 314 -7.52 20.49 -6.71
CA LEU A 314 -8.13 19.75 -7.82
C LEU A 314 -7.97 20.45 -9.19
N ASP A 315 -7.58 21.73 -9.25
CA ASP A 315 -7.57 22.50 -10.50
C ASP A 315 -6.84 21.75 -11.63
N GLY A 316 -7.56 21.49 -12.73
CA GLY A 316 -7.01 20.85 -13.91
C GLY A 316 -6.61 19.37 -13.74
N THR A 317 -6.98 18.73 -12.64
CA THR A 317 -6.94 17.26 -12.50
C THR A 317 -8.04 16.60 -13.32
N GLY A 318 -9.09 17.33 -13.68
CA GLY A 318 -10.29 16.78 -14.30
C GLY A 318 -11.30 16.26 -13.28
N PHE A 319 -10.97 16.27 -11.99
CA PHE A 319 -11.89 16.00 -10.89
C PHE A 319 -12.47 17.29 -10.29
N ASP A 320 -12.03 18.47 -10.75
CA ASP A 320 -12.51 19.80 -10.37
C ASP A 320 -13.75 20.27 -11.15
N GLN A 321 -14.10 19.58 -12.23
CA GLN A 321 -15.07 20.04 -13.23
C GLN A 321 -16.01 18.93 -13.71
N VAL A 322 -16.41 18.05 -12.79
CA VAL A 322 -17.41 17.04 -13.09
C VAL A 322 -18.80 17.67 -12.99
N GLN A 323 -19.75 17.19 -13.79
CA GLN A 323 -21.05 17.82 -14.06
C GLN A 323 -21.71 18.41 -12.80
N GLY A 324 -21.81 19.74 -12.69
CA GLY A 324 -22.45 20.39 -11.53
C GLY A 324 -21.51 20.72 -10.37
N SER A 325 -20.19 20.65 -10.59
CA SER A 325 -19.12 20.80 -9.61
C SER A 325 -18.86 19.56 -8.76
N ASP A 326 -19.39 18.39 -9.09
CA ASP A 326 -19.05 17.14 -8.41
C ASP A 326 -17.55 16.79 -8.56
N GLY A 327 -17.05 15.96 -7.65
CA GLY A 327 -15.68 15.49 -7.61
C GLY A 327 -14.96 15.79 -6.30
N ALA A 328 -14.07 14.88 -5.92
CA ALA A 328 -13.26 15.01 -4.72
C ALA A 328 -11.92 14.28 -4.86
N ALA A 329 -10.98 14.64 -4.00
CA ALA A 329 -9.79 13.85 -3.77
C ALA A 329 -9.35 13.89 -2.31
N THR A 330 -8.69 12.83 -1.86
CA THR A 330 -8.06 12.81 -0.54
C THR A 330 -6.79 13.65 -0.57
N GLN A 331 -6.28 14.01 0.61
CA GLN A 331 -4.84 14.30 0.74
C GLN A 331 -4.01 13.06 0.39
N TRP A 332 -2.68 13.20 0.39
CA TRP A 332 -1.81 12.03 0.48
C TRP A 332 -2.06 11.30 1.80
N LEU A 333 -2.39 10.02 1.68
CA LEU A 333 -2.57 9.07 2.76
C LEU A 333 -1.43 8.06 2.70
N THR A 334 -1.10 7.42 3.82
CA THR A 334 -0.09 6.35 3.85
C THR A 334 -0.76 5.02 4.17
N ALA A 335 -0.60 4.04 3.29
CA ALA A 335 -0.95 2.65 3.57
C ALA A 335 0.25 1.92 4.16
N LYS A 336 0.02 1.13 5.22
CA LYS A 336 1.03 0.28 5.86
C LYS A 336 0.63 -1.19 5.87
N ALA A 337 1.61 -2.07 5.67
CA ALA A 337 1.43 -3.52 5.67
C ALA A 337 2.57 -4.22 6.42
N PRO A 338 2.30 -5.31 7.16
CA PRO A 338 3.33 -6.10 7.81
C PRO A 338 3.91 -7.16 6.88
N VAL A 339 5.19 -7.46 7.07
CA VAL A 339 5.93 -8.52 6.39
C VAL A 339 7.00 -9.10 7.32
N ASN A 340 7.50 -10.29 7.02
CA ASN A 340 8.60 -10.94 7.72
C ASN A 340 9.95 -10.65 7.06
N PRO A 341 11.01 -10.41 7.83
CA PRO A 341 12.36 -10.28 7.29
C PRO A 341 12.75 -11.48 6.42
N ASN A 342 13.39 -11.22 5.28
CA ASN A 342 13.90 -12.22 4.33
C ASN A 342 12.83 -13.07 3.62
N GLU A 343 11.55 -12.72 3.70
CA GLU A 343 10.51 -13.38 2.90
C GLU A 343 10.38 -12.75 1.50
N VAL A 344 9.66 -13.43 0.59
CA VAL A 344 9.25 -12.86 -0.70
C VAL A 344 7.76 -12.61 -0.68
N VAL A 345 7.37 -11.34 -0.75
CA VAL A 345 5.98 -10.91 -0.74
C VAL A 345 5.50 -10.58 -2.14
N SER A 346 4.27 -10.98 -2.46
CA SER A 346 3.56 -10.51 -3.65
C SER A 346 2.65 -9.35 -3.28
N VAL A 347 2.82 -8.21 -3.93
CA VAL A 347 1.95 -7.02 -3.77
C VAL A 347 1.17 -6.79 -5.06
N THR A 348 -0.12 -6.51 -4.97
CA THR A 348 -1.00 -6.09 -6.07
C THR A 348 -1.70 -4.79 -5.69
N LEU A 349 -1.55 -3.75 -6.51
CA LEU A 349 -2.30 -2.50 -6.39
C LEU A 349 -3.37 -2.51 -7.48
N PHE A 350 -4.64 -2.52 -7.10
CA PHE A 350 -5.79 -2.71 -7.98
C PHE A 350 -6.78 -1.55 -7.83
N LEU A 351 -7.29 -1.04 -8.95
CA LEU A 351 -8.34 -0.03 -9.02
C LEU A 351 -9.42 -0.51 -9.99
N ALA A 352 -10.69 -0.35 -9.61
CA ALA A 352 -11.83 -0.63 -10.45
C ALA A 352 -12.95 0.40 -10.26
N ASP A 353 -13.68 0.60 -11.36
CA ASP A 353 -14.95 1.34 -11.39
C ASP A 353 -16.04 0.36 -11.01
N MET A 354 -16.81 0.65 -9.96
CA MET A 354 -17.75 -0.34 -9.40
C MET A 354 -19.18 0.00 -9.79
N GLY A 355 -19.87 -0.97 -10.38
CA GLY A 355 -21.28 -0.89 -10.72
C GLY A 355 -21.56 -0.29 -12.09
N ASP A 356 -20.82 0.75 -12.53
CA ASP A 356 -20.88 1.25 -13.90
C ASP A 356 -19.50 1.59 -14.52
N ASN A 357 -19.46 2.46 -15.52
CA ASN A 357 -18.24 2.94 -16.17
C ASN A 357 -18.36 4.40 -16.64
N ALA A 358 -19.33 5.12 -16.09
CA ALA A 358 -19.69 6.43 -16.58
C ALA A 358 -18.79 7.51 -15.98
N TRP A 359 -18.29 7.33 -14.76
CA TRP A 359 -17.59 8.35 -13.98
C TRP A 359 -16.32 7.74 -13.41
N ALA A 360 -15.16 8.29 -13.76
CA ALA A 360 -13.91 7.63 -13.39
C ALA A 360 -13.46 7.96 -11.97
N SER A 361 -12.64 7.06 -11.44
CA SER A 361 -11.75 7.31 -10.30
C SER A 361 -10.29 7.27 -10.75
N ALA A 362 -9.42 7.82 -9.91
CA ALA A 362 -7.98 7.72 -10.08
C ALA A 362 -7.28 7.54 -8.74
N VAL A 363 -6.09 6.92 -8.77
CA VAL A 363 -5.24 6.76 -7.60
C VAL A 363 -3.81 7.15 -7.96
N ALA A 364 -3.27 8.15 -7.27
CA ALA A 364 -1.86 8.46 -7.26
C ALA A 364 -1.15 7.54 -6.25
N LEU A 365 0.04 7.04 -6.59
CA LEU A 365 0.83 6.08 -5.82
C LEU A 365 2.29 6.51 -5.83
N ASP A 366 2.92 6.64 -4.66
CA ASP A 366 4.30 7.07 -4.53
C ASP A 366 4.96 6.50 -3.25
N ASN A 367 6.25 6.75 -3.09
CA ASN A 367 6.97 6.68 -1.81
C ASN A 367 6.86 5.32 -1.09
N PHE A 368 6.95 4.22 -1.85
CA PHE A 368 7.13 2.88 -1.31
C PHE A 368 8.44 2.84 -0.51
N ARG A 369 8.34 2.41 0.74
CA ARG A 369 9.46 2.36 1.68
C ARG A 369 9.29 1.25 2.70
N TRP A 370 10.41 0.71 3.14
CA TRP A 370 10.45 -0.29 4.20
C TRP A 370 10.16 0.35 5.57
N ASP A 371 9.55 -0.43 6.47
CA ASP A 371 9.26 -0.04 7.85
C ASP A 371 9.88 -1.08 8.80
N CYS A 372 10.85 -0.65 9.60
CA CYS A 372 11.57 -1.53 10.53
C CYS A 372 10.70 -2.04 11.69
N LYS A 373 9.58 -1.37 11.98
CA LYS A 373 8.64 -1.79 13.04
C LYS A 373 7.45 -2.57 12.52
N GLY A 374 7.22 -2.49 11.22
CA GLY A 374 5.97 -2.90 10.61
C GLY A 374 4.75 -2.23 11.23
N CYS A 375 3.66 -2.98 11.29
CA CYS A 375 2.44 -2.52 11.91
C CYS A 375 1.66 -3.73 12.45
N VAL A 376 0.95 -3.54 13.57
CA VAL A 376 0.07 -4.54 14.16
C VAL A 376 -1.27 -3.87 14.42
N PRO A 377 -2.34 -4.24 13.70
CA PRO A 377 -3.60 -3.53 13.85
C PRO A 377 -4.32 -4.02 15.08
N SER A 378 -4.27 -3.18 16.11
CA SER A 378 -4.94 -3.26 17.40
C SER A 378 -4.13 -2.52 18.48
N GLU A 379 -2.91 -2.09 18.17
CA GLU A 379 -2.09 -1.29 19.08
C GLU A 379 -1.61 0.02 18.44
N VAL A 380 -0.81 0.79 19.19
CA VAL A 380 -0.34 2.18 18.97
C VAL A 380 0.33 2.44 17.59
N MET A 381 0.40 1.44 16.69
CA MET A 381 0.93 1.49 15.33
C MET A 381 -0.01 0.77 14.33
N GLU A 382 -1.13 1.41 13.97
CA GLU A 382 -2.20 0.84 13.14
C GLU A 382 -1.74 0.56 11.69
N CYS A 383 -1.90 -0.67 11.17
CA CYS A 383 -1.82 -0.91 9.71
C CYS A 383 -3.05 -0.34 9.00
N GLY A 384 -3.01 -0.39 7.67
CA GLY A 384 -4.02 0.20 6.82
C GLY A 384 -3.66 1.65 6.50
N VAL A 385 -4.67 2.42 6.13
CA VAL A 385 -4.52 3.77 5.62
C VAL A 385 -4.62 4.76 6.76
N GLN A 386 -3.54 5.48 7.02
CA GLN A 386 -3.47 6.55 8.00
C GLN A 386 -3.73 7.91 7.33
N GLY A 387 -4.40 8.81 8.06
CA GLY A 387 -4.50 10.21 7.67
C GLY A 387 -3.12 10.89 7.63
N PRO A 388 -3.02 12.09 7.04
CA PRO A 388 -1.76 12.82 6.99
C PRO A 388 -1.18 13.02 8.40
N MET A 389 0.13 12.78 8.55
CA MET A 389 0.90 12.97 9.79
C MET A 389 1.04 14.44 10.18
#